data_AF-A0A947S4Q1-F1
#
_entry.id   AF-A0A947S4Q1-F1
#
_cell.length_a   1.000
_cell.length_b   1.000
_cell.length_c   1.000
_cell.angle_alpha   90.00
_cell.angle_beta   90.00
_cell.angle_gamma   90.00
#
_symmetry.space_group_name_H-M   'P 1'
#
loop_
_entity.id
_entity.type
_entity.pdbx_description
1 polymer ?
#
loop_
_entity_poly.entity_id
_entity_poly.type
_entity_poly.pdbx_seq_one_letter_code
_entity_poly.pdbx_strand_id
1 'polypeptide(L)'
;MPKYLKTLIVLLFIAIPVYSFAKNENSNQGLGKNQANQNQGQDKTLRINEKSSEISQYAHELLEMPDRNGGIGEQVREVARIQNQSQEKVMEKVQKMESKGKLYKFIFGPHSESLAALKEEMKQNEERTQTLKDLKLQLLNNVDQGTVQSLIDAIMVQDVDLMQQVMDEESAFSLFGALKALFNNK
;
A
#
# COMPACT_ATOMS: atom_id res chain seq x y z
N MET A 1 11.28 -31.38 -14.03
CA MET A 1 9.99 -30.96 -13.41
C MET A 1 9.95 -31.46 -11.98
N PRO A 2 9.57 -30.62 -11.02
CA PRO A 2 8.48 -31.01 -10.15
C PRO A 2 7.33 -30.00 -10.14
N LYS A 3 6.11 -30.53 -10.05
CA LYS A 3 4.80 -29.90 -10.31
C LYS A 3 4.01 -29.63 -9.03
N TYR A 4 4.58 -28.96 -8.02
CA TYR A 4 3.88 -28.73 -6.75
C TYR A 4 4.14 -27.37 -6.11
N LEU A 5 4.22 -26.29 -6.90
CA LEU A 5 4.22 -24.92 -6.39
C LEU A 5 3.00 -24.15 -6.88
N LYS A 6 1.82 -24.72 -6.68
CA LYS A 6 0.55 -23.99 -6.76
C LYS A 6 -0.16 -24.20 -5.44
N THR A 7 -0.61 -23.08 -4.86
CA THR A 7 -1.40 -22.94 -3.63
C THR A 7 -0.72 -23.31 -2.31
N LEU A 8 0.03 -22.37 -1.76
CA LEU A 8 -0.05 -22.09 -0.32
C LEU A 8 0.02 -20.57 -0.14
N ILE A 9 -1.16 -19.93 -0.09
CA ILE A 9 -1.33 -18.58 0.46
C ILE A 9 -1.03 -18.74 1.95
N VAL A 10 0.16 -18.31 2.37
CA VAL A 10 0.45 -18.13 3.78
C VAL A 10 0.03 -16.71 4.12
N LEU A 11 -1.24 -16.57 4.54
CA LEU A 11 -1.71 -15.44 5.33
C LEU A 11 -0.95 -15.45 6.67
N LEU A 12 0.27 -14.94 6.67
CA LEU A 12 1.01 -14.65 7.89
C LEU A 12 0.61 -13.25 8.34
N PHE A 13 -0.50 -13.19 9.05
CA PHE A 13 -0.78 -12.12 10.00
C PHE A 13 0.37 -12.06 10.99
N ILE A 14 1.31 -11.13 10.80
CA ILE A 14 2.18 -10.69 11.87
C ILE A 14 1.51 -9.44 12.43
N ALA A 15 0.88 -9.62 13.60
CA ALA A 15 0.44 -8.53 14.44
C ALA A 15 1.67 -7.68 14.80
N ILE A 16 1.93 -6.62 14.03
CA ILE A 16 2.81 -5.55 14.47
C ILE A 16 1.97 -4.72 15.46
N PRO A 17 2.34 -4.63 16.74
CA PRO A 17 1.72 -3.65 17.62
C PRO A 17 2.05 -2.27 17.04
N VAL A 18 1.03 -1.61 16.51
CA VAL A 18 1.10 -0.20 16.11
C VAL A 18 1.49 0.58 17.37
N TYR A 19 2.75 1.00 17.47
CA TYR A 19 3.15 1.96 18.48
C TYR A 19 2.45 3.28 18.16
N SER A 20 1.41 3.59 18.93
CA SER A 20 0.71 4.87 18.88
C SER A 20 1.69 5.98 19.26
N PHE A 21 2.15 6.75 18.27
CA PHE A 21 2.85 8.01 18.52
C PHE A 21 1.80 9.04 19.00
N ALA A 22 1.76 9.26 20.31
CA ALA A 22 0.90 10.27 20.92
C ALA A 22 1.49 11.67 20.68
N LYS A 23 0.78 12.51 19.92
CA LYS A 23 1.03 13.96 19.87
C LYS A 23 -0.17 14.70 20.49
N ASN A 24 0.13 15.43 21.55
CA ASN A 24 -0.76 16.33 22.28
C ASN A 24 -0.88 17.67 21.54
N GLU A 25 -2.10 18.17 21.30
CA GLU A 25 -2.54 19.51 21.75
C GLU A 25 -3.99 19.86 21.32
N ASN A 26 -4.72 20.34 22.33
CA ASN A 26 -5.84 21.27 22.33
C ASN A 26 -7.27 20.83 21.95
N SER A 27 -8.08 20.74 23.00
CA SER A 27 -9.54 20.71 23.02
C SER A 27 -10.13 22.06 22.60
N ASN A 28 -11.02 22.05 21.61
CA ASN A 28 -12.16 22.96 21.63
C ASN A 28 -13.40 22.32 21.00
N GLN A 29 -14.54 22.54 21.66
CA GLN A 29 -15.81 21.84 21.47
C GLN A 29 -16.58 22.34 20.24
N GLY A 30 -17.37 21.48 19.58
CA GLY A 30 -18.36 21.92 18.60
C GLY A 30 -19.09 20.83 17.82
N LEU A 31 -20.34 20.57 18.23
CA LEU A 31 -21.42 19.74 17.65
C LEU A 31 -21.46 19.59 16.12
N GLY A 32 -21.66 18.35 15.63
CA GLY A 32 -22.06 18.09 14.24
C GLY A 32 -22.20 16.60 13.87
N LYS A 33 -23.32 15.98 14.22
CA LYS A 33 -23.73 14.66 13.70
C LYS A 33 -24.00 14.78 12.19
N ASN A 34 -23.15 14.18 11.34
CA ASN A 34 -23.40 13.64 9.98
C ASN A 34 -22.12 13.71 9.09
N GLN A 35 -21.00 13.12 9.50
CA GLN A 35 -19.79 13.02 8.66
C GLN A 35 -19.04 11.68 8.77
N ALA A 36 -19.72 10.60 9.16
CA ALA A 36 -19.03 9.31 9.35
C ALA A 36 -18.69 8.55 8.04
N ASN A 37 -19.09 9.03 6.86
CA ASN A 37 -19.00 8.25 5.60
C ASN A 37 -18.26 8.99 4.45
N GLN A 38 -17.67 10.16 4.70
CA GLN A 38 -16.80 10.84 3.72
C GLN A 38 -15.34 10.95 4.19
N ASN A 39 -15.09 10.88 5.50
CA ASN A 39 -13.75 11.02 6.07
C ASN A 39 -12.88 9.75 5.95
N GLN A 40 -13.46 8.55 5.87
CA GLN A 40 -12.68 7.30 5.84
C GLN A 40 -11.90 7.07 4.53
N GLY A 41 -12.42 7.50 3.38
CA GLY A 41 -11.70 7.39 2.11
C GLY A 41 -10.57 8.41 2.01
N GLN A 42 -10.85 9.66 2.39
CA GLN A 42 -9.88 10.75 2.38
C GLN A 42 -8.74 10.54 3.37
N ASP A 43 -9.02 10.01 4.56
CA ASP A 43 -8.00 9.67 5.57
C ASP A 43 -7.04 8.57 5.07
N LYS A 44 -7.54 7.53 4.40
CA LYS A 44 -6.70 6.49 3.76
C LYS A 44 -5.89 7.08 2.60
N THR A 45 -6.53 7.95 1.83
CA THR A 45 -5.94 8.89 0.87
C THR A 45 -4.61 9.47 1.36
N LEU A 46 -4.75 10.23 2.43
CA LEU A 46 -3.67 10.96 3.07
C LEU A 46 -2.60 10.01 3.59
N ARG A 47 -2.97 8.91 4.26
CA ARG A 47 -2.02 7.92 4.78
C ARG A 47 -1.22 7.22 3.69
N ILE A 48 -1.85 6.86 2.56
CA ILE A 48 -1.15 6.30 1.40
C ILE A 48 -0.14 7.31 0.85
N ASN A 49 -0.52 8.59 0.73
CA ASN A 49 0.36 9.65 0.24
C ASN A 49 1.56 9.89 1.19
N GLU A 50 1.31 9.91 2.50
CA GLU A 50 2.35 10.00 3.52
C GLU A 50 3.35 8.84 3.37
N LYS A 51 2.86 7.60 3.23
CA LYS A 51 3.72 6.44 3.01
C LYS A 51 4.44 6.48 1.66
N SER A 52 3.82 6.96 0.59
CA SER A 52 4.52 7.19 -0.69
C SER A 52 5.70 8.15 -0.53
N SER A 53 5.54 9.21 0.28
CA SER A 53 6.61 10.16 0.57
C SER A 53 7.74 9.51 1.39
N GLU A 54 7.40 8.73 2.42
CA GLU A 54 8.38 7.99 3.21
C GLU A 54 9.15 6.97 2.36
N ILE A 55 8.45 6.20 1.51
CA ILE A 55 9.05 5.25 0.58
C ILE A 55 10.03 5.97 -0.35
N SER A 56 9.64 7.11 -0.90
CA SER A 56 10.49 7.90 -1.78
C SER A 56 11.74 8.41 -1.06
N GLN A 57 11.59 8.86 0.19
CA GLN A 57 12.69 9.31 1.02
C GLN A 57 13.67 8.17 1.29
N TYR A 58 13.21 7.04 1.84
CA TYR A 58 14.08 5.92 2.16
C TYR A 58 14.70 5.31 0.91
N ALA A 59 13.95 5.22 -0.20
CA ALA A 59 14.50 4.78 -1.46
C ALA A 59 15.63 5.71 -1.94
N HIS A 60 15.48 7.02 -1.79
CA HIS A 60 16.53 7.98 -2.14
C HIS A 60 17.77 7.82 -1.25
N GLU A 61 17.59 7.67 0.07
CA GLU A 61 18.69 7.40 0.99
C GLU A 61 19.46 6.11 0.62
N LEU A 62 18.77 5.06 0.19
CA LEU A 62 19.40 3.84 -0.30
C LEU A 62 20.14 4.04 -1.63
N LEU A 63 19.63 4.88 -2.53
CA LEU A 63 20.29 5.23 -3.80
C LEU A 63 21.62 5.95 -3.59
N GLU A 64 21.76 6.71 -2.50
CA GLU A 64 22.99 7.41 -2.13
C GLU A 64 23.96 6.54 -1.32
N MET A 65 23.58 5.31 -0.98
CA MET A 65 24.40 4.40 -0.19
C MET A 65 25.74 4.13 -0.88
N PRO A 66 26.88 4.28 -0.18
CA PRO A 66 28.19 3.95 -0.72
C PRO A 66 28.32 2.46 -1.07
N ASP A 67 29.07 2.13 -2.12
CA ASP A 67 29.40 0.73 -2.42
C ASP A 67 30.50 0.21 -1.47
N ARG A 68 30.07 -0.24 -0.28
CA ARG A 68 30.94 -0.78 0.78
C ARG A 68 30.66 -2.26 1.07
N ASN A 69 29.64 -2.84 0.43
CA ASN A 69 29.06 -4.13 0.81
C ASN A 69 29.28 -5.20 -0.28
N GLY A 70 30.41 -5.15 -0.98
CA GLY A 70 30.80 -6.17 -1.96
C GLY A 70 29.82 -6.33 -3.13
N GLY A 71 29.16 -5.24 -3.56
CA GLY A 71 28.16 -5.26 -4.61
C GLY A 71 26.71 -5.49 -4.16
N ILE A 72 26.46 -5.80 -2.88
CA ILE A 72 25.09 -5.90 -2.32
C ILE A 72 24.39 -4.53 -2.31
N GLY A 73 25.15 -3.44 -2.10
CA GLY A 73 24.62 -2.08 -2.16
C GLY A 73 23.97 -1.78 -3.51
N GLU A 74 24.53 -2.28 -4.61
CA GLU A 74 23.94 -2.09 -5.95
C GLU A 74 22.60 -2.80 -6.11
N GLN A 75 22.46 -4.01 -5.56
CA GLN A 75 21.19 -4.74 -5.59
C GLN A 75 20.11 -4.03 -4.76
N VAL A 76 20.48 -3.48 -3.60
CA VAL A 76 19.58 -2.67 -2.78
C VAL A 76 19.17 -1.40 -3.52
N ARG A 77 20.13 -0.70 -4.15
CA ARG A 77 19.86 0.49 -4.97
C ARG A 77 18.91 0.19 -6.12
N GLU A 78 19.09 -0.92 -6.82
CA GLU A 78 18.23 -1.28 -7.94
C GLU A 78 16.78 -1.54 -7.49
N VAL A 79 16.59 -2.28 -6.40
CA VAL A 79 15.24 -2.51 -5.84
C VAL A 79 14.62 -1.20 -5.34
N ALA A 80 15.41 -0.34 -4.66
CA ALA A 80 14.96 0.97 -4.21
C ALA A 80 14.58 1.88 -5.39
N ARG A 81 15.35 1.86 -6.49
CA ARG A 81 15.05 2.60 -7.72
C ARG A 81 13.74 2.17 -8.34
N ILE A 82 13.54 0.85 -8.50
CA ILE A 82 12.31 0.28 -9.04
C ILE A 82 11.12 0.64 -8.16
N GLN A 83 11.28 0.53 -6.84
CA GLN A 83 10.23 0.87 -5.90
C GLN A 83 9.85 2.35 -6.00
N ASN A 84 10.83 3.26 -6.03
CA ASN A 84 10.58 4.69 -6.16
C ASN A 84 9.81 5.02 -7.45
N GLN A 85 10.20 4.40 -8.57
CA GLN A 85 9.50 4.56 -9.84
C GLN A 85 8.07 4.00 -9.82
N SER A 86 7.82 2.96 -9.04
CA SER A 86 6.48 2.37 -8.95
C SER A 86 5.52 3.20 -8.09
N GLN A 87 6.05 4.00 -7.15
CA GLN A 87 5.24 4.87 -6.29
C GLN A 87 4.45 5.92 -7.07
N GLU A 88 5.01 6.47 -8.15
CA GLU A 88 4.28 7.39 -9.03
C GLU A 88 3.03 6.74 -9.62
N LYS A 89 3.13 5.45 -9.99
CA LYS A 89 2.01 4.70 -10.56
C LYS A 89 0.95 4.40 -9.49
N VAL A 90 1.37 4.02 -8.28
CA VAL A 90 0.44 3.82 -7.15
C VAL A 90 -0.38 5.09 -6.94
N MET A 91 0.30 6.23 -6.82
CA MET A 91 -0.31 7.54 -6.61
C MET A 91 -1.30 7.92 -7.71
N GLU A 92 -0.93 7.74 -8.97
CA GLU A 92 -1.81 8.00 -10.11
C GLU A 92 -3.07 7.11 -10.05
N LYS A 93 -2.91 5.82 -9.75
CA LYS A 93 -4.03 4.87 -9.71
C LYS A 93 -4.96 5.12 -8.52
N VAL A 94 -4.43 5.47 -7.36
CA VAL A 94 -5.20 5.87 -6.18
C VAL A 94 -6.00 7.14 -6.46
N GLN A 95 -5.36 8.17 -7.02
CA GLN A 95 -6.08 9.41 -7.40
C GLN A 95 -7.18 9.16 -8.44
N LYS A 96 -6.90 8.34 -9.46
CA LYS A 96 -7.91 7.93 -10.45
C LYS A 96 -9.08 7.20 -9.80
N MET A 97 -8.81 6.34 -8.83
CA MET A 97 -9.83 5.64 -8.06
C MET A 97 -10.67 6.62 -7.22
N GLU A 98 -10.07 7.63 -6.59
CA GLU A 98 -10.80 8.63 -5.79
C GLU A 98 -11.59 9.66 -6.64
N SER A 99 -11.04 10.08 -7.79
CA SER A 99 -11.58 11.17 -8.61
C SER A 99 -13.00 10.96 -9.14
N LYS A 100 -13.46 9.70 -9.23
CA LYS A 100 -14.81 9.38 -9.68
C LYS A 100 -15.78 9.45 -8.50
N GLY A 101 -16.67 10.44 -8.52
CA GLY A 101 -17.70 10.61 -7.49
C GLY A 101 -18.54 9.34 -7.29
N LYS A 102 -19.03 9.14 -6.05
CA LYS A 102 -19.78 7.94 -5.63
C LYS A 102 -20.96 7.59 -6.56
N LEU A 103 -21.62 8.60 -7.13
CA LEU A 103 -22.73 8.42 -8.08
C LEU A 103 -22.28 7.87 -9.45
N TYR A 104 -21.09 8.23 -9.92
CA TYR A 104 -20.55 7.67 -11.15
C TYR A 104 -20.15 6.20 -10.95
N LYS A 105 -19.49 5.89 -9.83
CA LYS A 105 -19.15 4.52 -9.43
C LYS A 105 -20.38 3.63 -9.27
N PHE A 106 -21.48 4.19 -8.73
CA PHE A 106 -22.76 3.50 -8.61
C PHE A 106 -23.34 3.08 -9.97
N ILE A 107 -23.26 3.95 -10.98
CA ILE A 107 -23.91 3.73 -12.29
C ILE A 107 -23.01 2.91 -13.24
N PHE A 108 -21.70 3.17 -13.23
CA PHE A 108 -20.76 2.61 -14.21
C PHE A 108 -19.81 1.55 -13.63
N GLY A 109 -19.87 1.30 -12.32
CA GLY A 109 -19.00 0.36 -11.61
C GLY A 109 -17.65 0.96 -11.19
N PRO A 110 -16.89 0.26 -10.32
CA PRO A 110 -15.55 0.66 -9.92
C PRO A 110 -14.56 0.54 -11.10
N HIS A 111 -13.43 1.24 -11.00
CA HIS A 111 -12.40 1.21 -12.05
C HIS A 111 -11.59 -0.10 -11.94
N SER A 112 -12.10 -1.17 -12.55
CA SER A 112 -11.51 -2.51 -12.49
C SER A 112 -10.05 -2.55 -12.94
N GLU A 113 -9.67 -1.71 -13.90
CA GLU A 113 -8.28 -1.58 -14.36
C GLU A 113 -7.36 -1.00 -13.27
N SER A 114 -7.77 0.07 -12.58
CA SER A 114 -6.98 0.63 -11.48
C SER A 114 -6.91 -0.33 -10.30
N LEU A 115 -8.00 -1.02 -9.97
CA LEU A 115 -8.00 -2.02 -8.90
C LEU A 115 -7.07 -3.20 -9.22
N ALA A 116 -7.11 -3.72 -10.45
CA ALA A 116 -6.22 -4.78 -10.88
C ALA A 116 -4.75 -4.34 -10.87
N ALA A 117 -4.46 -3.11 -11.31
CA ALA A 117 -3.12 -2.55 -11.27
C ALA A 117 -2.59 -2.39 -9.84
N LEU A 118 -3.42 -1.91 -8.91
CA LEU A 118 -3.04 -1.80 -7.49
C LEU A 118 -2.81 -3.17 -6.84
N LYS A 119 -3.64 -4.17 -7.18
CA LYS A 119 -3.42 -5.56 -6.72
C LYS A 119 -2.13 -6.16 -7.24
N GLU A 120 -1.81 -5.93 -8.50
CA GLU A 120 -0.54 -6.38 -9.08
C GLU A 120 0.65 -5.66 -8.43
N GLU A 121 0.54 -4.37 -8.16
CA GLU A 121 1.60 -3.62 -7.48
C GLU A 121 1.84 -4.11 -6.04
N MET A 122 0.78 -4.39 -5.27
CA MET A 122 0.92 -5.01 -3.93
C MET A 122 1.64 -6.37 -4.00
N LYS A 123 1.37 -7.17 -5.02
CA LYS A 123 2.07 -8.43 -5.24
C LYS A 123 3.55 -8.21 -5.57
N GLN A 124 3.87 -7.22 -6.40
CA GLN A 124 5.27 -6.86 -6.68
C GLN A 124 5.97 -6.29 -5.44
N ASN A 125 5.26 -5.55 -4.60
CA ASN A 125 5.76 -5.07 -3.31
C ASN A 125 6.09 -6.24 -2.36
N GLU A 126 5.30 -7.31 -2.35
CA GLU A 126 5.63 -8.54 -1.61
C GLU A 126 6.97 -9.14 -2.07
N GLU A 127 7.17 -9.28 -3.39
CA GLU A 127 8.42 -9.81 -3.96
C GLU A 127 9.63 -8.91 -3.66
N ARG A 128 9.45 -7.58 -3.78
CA ARG A 128 10.50 -6.59 -3.49
C ARG A 128 10.84 -6.54 -2.02
N THR A 129 9.86 -6.54 -1.12
CA THR A 129 10.09 -6.55 0.33
C THR A 129 10.77 -7.83 0.78
N GLN A 130 10.46 -8.97 0.16
CA GLN A 130 11.20 -10.22 0.40
C GLN A 130 12.66 -10.09 -0.04
N THR A 131 12.90 -9.58 -1.24
CA THR A 131 14.25 -9.33 -1.75
C THR A 131 15.03 -8.38 -0.83
N LEU A 132 14.42 -7.28 -0.40
CA LEU A 132 15.01 -6.32 0.53
C LEU A 132 15.34 -6.97 1.89
N LYS A 133 14.49 -7.86 2.41
CA LYS A 133 14.78 -8.61 3.65
C LYS A 133 16.02 -9.48 3.49
N ASP A 134 16.15 -10.19 2.37
CA ASP A 134 17.28 -11.06 2.10
C ASP A 134 18.58 -10.26 1.90
N LEU A 135 18.50 -9.11 1.23
CA LEU A 135 19.63 -8.19 1.05
C LEU A 135 20.04 -7.55 2.38
N LYS A 136 19.07 -7.15 3.22
CA LYS A 136 19.32 -6.57 4.54
C LYS A 136 20.20 -7.46 5.40
N LEU A 137 19.95 -8.78 5.40
CA LEU A 137 20.73 -9.76 6.17
C LEU A 137 22.19 -9.85 5.72
N GLN A 138 22.51 -9.39 4.51
CA GLN A 138 23.85 -9.40 3.93
C GLN A 138 24.57 -8.07 4.07
N LEU A 139 23.87 -7.00 4.48
CA LEU A 139 24.51 -5.71 4.75
C LEU A 139 25.32 -5.79 6.05
N LEU A 140 26.52 -5.24 6.03
CA LEU A 140 27.41 -5.23 7.22
C LEU A 140 27.16 -4.02 8.12
N ASN A 141 26.53 -2.98 7.57
CA ASN A 141 26.32 -1.70 8.24
C ASN A 141 24.91 -1.63 8.84
N ASN A 142 24.81 -1.38 10.14
CA ASN A 142 23.54 -1.31 10.85
C ASN A 142 22.66 -0.11 10.44
N VAL A 143 23.26 0.99 9.99
CA VAL A 143 22.53 2.16 9.48
C VAL A 143 21.84 1.78 8.17
N ASP A 144 22.59 1.19 7.24
CA ASP A 144 22.07 0.73 5.95
C ASP A 144 20.96 -0.32 6.14
N GLN A 145 21.15 -1.26 7.08
CA GLN A 145 20.11 -2.22 7.47
C GLN A 145 18.85 -1.53 8.02
N GLY A 146 19.03 -0.47 8.81
CA GLY A 146 17.95 0.34 9.34
C GLY A 146 17.15 1.01 8.24
N THR A 147 17.81 1.68 7.30
CA THR A 147 17.15 2.33 6.16
C THR A 147 16.40 1.33 5.28
N VAL A 148 16.99 0.15 5.01
CA VAL A 148 16.28 -0.92 4.28
C VAL A 148 15.05 -1.40 5.05
N GLN A 149 15.14 -1.53 6.38
CA GLN A 149 13.99 -1.90 7.20
C GLN A 149 12.89 -0.83 7.16
N SER A 150 13.24 0.45 7.25
CA SER A 150 12.28 1.55 7.15
C SER A 150 11.58 1.59 5.80
N LEU A 151 12.31 1.31 4.70
CA LEU A 151 11.69 1.16 3.38
C LEU A 151 10.70 0.00 3.35
N ILE A 152 11.07 -1.18 3.87
CA ILE A 152 10.18 -2.35 3.95
C ILE A 152 8.91 -2.01 4.73
N ASP A 153 9.05 -1.37 5.89
CA ASP A 153 7.92 -1.06 6.77
C ASP A 153 6.97 -0.05 6.11
N ALA A 154 7.50 0.97 5.44
CA ALA A 154 6.70 1.94 4.73
C ALA A 154 5.90 1.29 3.58
N ILE A 155 6.52 0.39 2.80
CA ILE A 155 5.83 -0.39 1.76
C ILE A 155 4.71 -1.25 2.36
N MET A 156 5.01 -2.00 3.44
CA MET A 156 4.03 -2.90 4.05
C MET A 156 2.83 -2.15 4.62
N VAL A 157 3.04 -0.98 5.25
CA VAL A 157 1.92 -0.16 5.73
C VAL A 157 1.10 0.39 4.57
N GLN A 158 1.74 0.85 3.49
CA GLN A 158 1.04 1.30 2.30
C GLN A 158 0.18 0.18 1.68
N ASP A 159 0.71 -1.05 1.57
CA ASP A 159 -0.02 -2.19 1.03
C ASP A 159 -1.27 -2.54 1.86
N VAL A 160 -1.20 -2.39 3.18
CA VAL A 160 -2.37 -2.57 4.06
C VAL A 160 -3.46 -1.54 3.75
N ASP A 161 -3.06 -0.26 3.61
CA ASP A 161 -4.01 0.81 3.30
C ASP A 161 -4.59 0.67 1.88
N LEU A 162 -3.77 0.27 0.90
CA LEU A 162 -4.19 -0.05 -0.47
C LEU A 162 -5.16 -1.24 -0.50
N MET A 163 -4.85 -2.32 0.20
CA MET A 163 -5.72 -3.49 0.30
C MET A 163 -7.09 -3.11 0.86
N GLN A 164 -7.12 -2.29 1.92
CA GLN A 164 -8.37 -1.85 2.49
C GLN A 164 -9.17 -0.97 1.51
N GLN A 165 -8.52 -0.06 0.78
CA GLN A 165 -9.18 0.77 -0.22
C GLN A 165 -9.75 -0.08 -1.37
N VAL A 166 -9.01 -1.08 -1.82
CA VAL A 166 -9.47 -2.07 -2.82
C VAL A 166 -10.69 -2.84 -2.31
N MET A 167 -10.66 -3.33 -1.06
CA MET A 167 -11.77 -4.06 -0.45
C MET A 167 -13.04 -3.20 -0.31
N ASP A 168 -12.90 -1.94 0.06
CA ASP A 168 -14.02 -1.01 0.18
C ASP A 168 -14.72 -0.82 -1.18
N GLU A 169 -13.95 -0.71 -2.26
CA GLU A 169 -14.50 -0.55 -3.61
C GLU A 169 -15.09 -1.82 -4.21
N GLU A 170 -14.53 -2.99 -3.90
CA GLU A 170 -15.10 -4.28 -4.32
C GLU A 170 -16.40 -4.60 -3.53
N SER A 171 -16.45 -4.26 -2.25
CA SER A 171 -17.62 -4.48 -1.39
C SER A 171 -18.82 -3.63 -1.84
N ALA A 172 -18.59 -2.38 -2.22
CA ALA A 172 -19.63 -1.51 -2.78
C ALA A 172 -20.28 -2.16 -4.02
N PHE A 173 -19.48 -2.73 -4.93
CA PHE A 173 -19.97 -3.40 -6.12
C PHE A 173 -20.74 -4.69 -5.83
N SER A 174 -20.26 -5.53 -4.89
CA SER A 174 -20.93 -6.76 -4.50
C SER A 174 -22.35 -6.53 -3.98
N LEU A 175 -22.55 -5.47 -3.17
CA LEU A 175 -23.86 -5.08 -2.67
C LEU A 175 -24.80 -4.62 -3.80
N PHE A 176 -24.30 -3.91 -4.82
CA PHE A 176 -25.10 -3.56 -6.01
C PHE A 176 -25.50 -4.78 -6.84
N GLY A 177 -24.59 -5.73 -7.01
CA GLY A 177 -24.89 -7.00 -7.67
C GLY A 177 -26.00 -7.77 -6.96
N ALA A 178 -25.90 -7.89 -5.63
CA ALA A 178 -26.91 -8.53 -4.80
C ALA A 178 -28.26 -7.80 -4.86
N LEU A 179 -28.28 -6.47 -4.79
CA LEU A 179 -29.50 -5.66 -4.89
C LEU A 179 -30.18 -5.82 -6.26
N LYS A 180 -29.40 -5.75 -7.35
CA LYS A 180 -29.92 -5.99 -8.71
C LYS A 180 -30.48 -7.40 -8.84
N ALA A 181 -29.81 -8.42 -8.31
CA ALA A 181 -30.29 -9.80 -8.32
C ALA A 181 -31.63 -9.95 -7.59
N LEU A 182 -31.86 -9.20 -6.50
CA LEU A 182 -33.14 -9.19 -5.77
C LEU A 182 -34.28 -8.52 -6.56
N PHE A 183 -34.00 -7.46 -7.33
CA PHE A 183 -35.01 -6.78 -8.15
C PHE A 183 -35.25 -7.43 -9.51
N ASN A 184 -34.32 -8.25 -9.99
CA ASN A 184 -34.43 -8.94 -11.28
C ASN A 184 -35.01 -10.37 -11.16
N ASN A 185 -35.43 -10.77 -9.96
CA ASN A 185 -36.06 -12.07 -9.63
C ASN A 185 -37.58 -11.94 -9.37
N LYS A 186 -38.25 -10.98 -10.04
CA LYS A 186 -39.71 -10.86 -10.08
C LYS A 186 -40.22 -11.05 -11.50
#